data_AF-A0A7C4YXU7-F1
#
_entry.id   AF-A0A7C4YXU7-F1
#
_cell.length_a   1.000
_cell.length_b   1.000
_cell.length_c   1.000
_cell.angle_alpha   90.00
_cell.angle_beta   90.00
_cell.angle_gamma   90.00
#
_symmetry.space_group_name_H-M   'P 1'
#
loop_
_entity.id
_entity.type
_entity.pdbx_description
1 polymer ?
#
loop_
_entity_poly.entity_id
_entity_poly.type
_entity_poly.pdbx_seq_one_letter_code
_entity_poly.pdbx_strand_id
1 'polypeptide(L)'
;MSTLSFGERLVFLVQEMGLSEQEVLSMALDAGVQELFRQKVSEKYMAGAISRQQAEEWLGPREVARLDCLMRQCACQDAEDFLDLVCGLS
;
A
#
# COMPACT_ATOMS: atom_id res chain seq x y z
N MET A 1 -4.83 -2.69 28.74
CA MET A 1 -5.06 -3.73 27.72
C MET A 1 -3.71 -4.30 27.35
N SER A 2 -3.46 -5.56 27.66
CA SER A 2 -2.20 -6.20 27.29
C SER A 2 -2.27 -6.54 25.80
N THR A 3 -1.40 -5.92 25.00
CA THR A 3 -1.24 -6.27 23.59
C THR A 3 -0.70 -7.69 23.49
N LEU A 4 -1.29 -8.51 22.62
CA LEU A 4 -0.78 -9.84 22.31
C LEU A 4 0.71 -9.76 21.93
N SER A 5 1.51 -10.68 22.46
CA SER A 5 2.90 -10.85 22.09
C SER A 5 3.04 -11.23 20.61
N PHE A 6 4.26 -11.21 20.09
CA PHE A 6 4.52 -11.68 18.73
C PHE A 6 4.13 -13.16 18.57
N GLY A 7 4.54 -14.01 19.52
CA GLY A 7 4.23 -15.44 19.50
C GLY A 7 2.73 -15.72 19.55
N GLU A 8 1.97 -15.03 20.41
CA GLU A 8 0.51 -15.21 20.49
C GLU A 8 -0.19 -14.79 19.19
N ARG A 9 0.25 -13.70 18.56
CA ARG A 9 -0.29 -13.27 17.25
C ARG A 9 0.05 -14.27 16.15
N LEU A 10 1.26 -14.82 16.15
CA LEU A 10 1.68 -15.80 15.16
C LEU A 10 0.91 -17.11 15.31
N VAL A 11 0.74 -17.61 16.53
CA VAL A 11 -0.07 -18.80 16.82
C VAL A 11 -1.51 -18.62 16.36
N PHE A 12 -2.10 -17.46 16.64
CA PHE A 12 -3.45 -17.13 16.16
C PHE A 12 -3.54 -17.19 14.62
N LEU A 13 -2.59 -16.56 13.91
CA LEU A 13 -2.59 -16.54 12.44
C LEU A 13 -2.40 -17.93 11.83
N VAL A 14 -1.50 -18.74 12.39
CA VAL A 14 -1.29 -20.14 11.99
C VAL A 14 -2.58 -20.95 12.09
N GLN A 15 -3.32 -20.78 13.20
CA GLN A 15 -4.59 -21.49 13.42
C GLN A 15 -5.69 -21.02 12.47
N GLU A 16 -5.87 -19.71 12.30
CA GLU A 16 -6.93 -19.15 11.46
C GLU A 16 -6.69 -19.38 9.96
N MET A 17 -5.43 -19.36 9.51
CA MET A 17 -5.09 -19.52 8.10
C MET A 17 -4.94 -20.99 7.69
N GLY A 18 -4.81 -21.92 8.65
CA GLY A 18 -4.54 -23.33 8.37
C GLY A 18 -3.20 -23.57 7.66
N LEU A 19 -2.24 -22.65 7.82
CA LEU A 19 -0.91 -22.69 7.23
C LEU A 19 0.15 -23.02 8.29
N SER A 20 1.32 -23.48 7.86
CA SER A 20 2.46 -23.64 8.76
C SER A 20 3.01 -22.29 9.23
N GLU A 21 3.70 -22.29 10.37
CA GLU A 21 4.37 -21.10 10.90
C GLU A 21 5.34 -20.48 9.86
N GLN A 22 6.08 -21.32 9.14
CA GLN A 22 7.01 -20.87 8.10
C GLN A 22 6.31 -20.17 6.94
N GLU A 23 5.16 -20.67 6.49
CA GLU A 23 4.37 -20.03 5.43
C GLU A 23 3.82 -18.68 5.89
N VAL A 24 3.26 -18.61 7.10
CA VAL A 24 2.76 -17.34 7.67
C VAL A 24 3.89 -16.32 7.82
N LEU A 25 5.06 -16.74 8.31
CA LEU A 25 6.23 -15.87 8.41
C LEU A 25 6.73 -15.40 7.05
N SER A 26 6.78 -16.30 6.06
CA SER A 26 7.18 -15.96 4.69
C SER A 26 6.23 -14.93 4.09
N MET A 27 4.92 -15.11 4.25
CA MET A 27 3.91 -14.16 3.78
C MET A 27 4.05 -12.81 4.49
N ALA A 28 4.26 -12.81 5.81
CA ALA A 28 4.42 -11.58 6.58
C ALA A 28 5.69 -10.81 6.18
N LEU A 29 6.79 -11.53 5.92
CA LEU A 29 8.04 -10.93 5.45
C LEU A 29 7.90 -10.35 4.05
N ASP A 30 7.27 -11.08 3.12
CA ASP A 30 7.04 -10.61 1.75
C ASP A 30 6.18 -9.33 1.74
N ALA A 31 5.06 -9.34 2.48
CA ALA A 31 4.22 -8.16 2.66
C ALA A 31 4.99 -6.99 3.30
N GLY A 32 5.83 -7.28 4.30
CA GLY A 32 6.68 -6.27 4.94
C GLY A 32 7.70 -5.66 3.98
N VAL A 33 8.35 -6.48 3.15
CA VAL A 33 9.30 -6.02 2.13
C VAL A 33 8.59 -5.19 1.06
N GLN A 34 7.41 -5.62 0.61
CA GLN A 34 6.61 -4.88 -0.37
C GLN A 34 6.19 -3.50 0.17
N GLU A 35 5.75 -3.43 1.44
CA GLU A 35 5.38 -2.16 2.07
C GLU A 35 6.60 -1.23 2.20
N LEU A 36 7.75 -1.74 2.65
CA LEU A 36 8.98 -0.96 2.74
C LEU A 36 9.45 -0.46 1.37
N PHE A 37 9.37 -1.32 0.34
CA PHE A 37 9.67 -0.94 -1.03
C PHE A 37 8.77 0.21 -1.49
N ARG A 38 7.45 0.07 -1.30
CA ARG A 38 6.47 1.09 -1.65
C ARG A 38 6.79 2.42 -0.97
N GLN A 39 7.03 2.41 0.34
CA GLN A 39 7.37 3.62 1.10
C GLN A 39 8.61 4.31 0.54
N LYS A 40 9.69 3.54 0.27
CA LYS A 40 10.95 4.10 -0.23
C LYS A 40 10.85 4.63 -1.64
N VAL A 41 10.06 4.00 -2.51
CA VAL A 41 9.81 4.53 -3.85
C VAL A 41 8.98 5.81 -3.78
N SER A 42 7.94 5.86 -2.95
CA SER A 42 7.14 7.07 -2.73
C SER A 42 7.97 8.24 -2.20
N GLU A 43 8.82 7.99 -1.20
CA GLU A 43 9.76 9.00 -0.67
C GLU A 43 10.69 9.53 -1.77
N LYS A 44 11.29 8.63 -2.57
CA LYS A 44 12.18 9.01 -3.68
C LYS A 44 11.45 9.80 -4.76
N TYR A 45 10.22 9.42 -5.09
CA TYR A 45 9.42 10.13 -6.07
C TYR A 45 9.08 11.53 -5.58
N MET A 46 8.60 11.65 -4.35
CA MET A 46 8.26 12.94 -3.73
C MET A 46 9.47 13.86 -3.57
N ALA A 47 10.66 13.29 -3.36
CA ALA A 47 11.92 14.03 -3.33
C ALA A 47 12.42 14.43 -4.74
N GLY A 48 11.73 14.04 -5.81
CA GLY A 48 12.16 14.27 -7.20
C GLY A 48 13.37 13.44 -7.64
N ALA A 49 13.75 12.40 -6.87
CA ALA A 49 14.92 11.57 -7.14
C ALA A 49 14.67 10.49 -8.21
N ILE A 50 13.40 10.18 -8.49
CA ILE A 50 12.98 9.31 -9.58
C ILE A 50 11.90 9.99 -10.41
N SER A 51 11.79 9.63 -11.69
CA SER A 51 10.81 10.21 -12.59
C SER A 51 9.39 9.67 -12.31
N ARG A 52 8.38 10.39 -12.80
CA ARG A 52 6.98 9.94 -12.77
C ARG A 52 6.82 8.58 -13.44
N GLN A 53 7.38 8.42 -14.65
CA GLN A 53 7.34 7.15 -15.38
C GLN A 53 7.94 6.00 -14.56
N GLN A 54 9.09 6.21 -13.94
CA GLN A 54 9.74 5.19 -13.11
C GLN A 54 8.92 4.86 -11.85
N ALA A 55 8.29 5.86 -11.24
CA ALA A 55 7.38 5.63 -10.12
C ALA A 55 6.12 4.86 -10.57
N GLU A 56 5.60 5.10 -11.78
CA GLU A 56 4.44 4.39 -12.33
C GLU A 56 4.76 2.92 -12.63
N GLU A 57 5.96 2.64 -13.12
CA GLU A 57 6.45 1.27 -13.34
C GLU A 57 6.56 0.48 -12.03
N TRP A 58 6.92 1.14 -10.92
CA TRP A 58 7.19 0.47 -9.64
C TRP A 58 6.00 0.44 -8.69
N LEU A 59 5.18 1.48 -8.67
CA LEU A 59 4.02 1.62 -7.77
C LEU A 59 2.68 1.45 -8.47
N GLY A 60 2.67 1.59 -9.79
CA GLY A 60 1.45 1.70 -10.58
C GLY A 60 0.95 3.14 -10.71
N PRO A 61 0.22 3.45 -11.80
CA PRO A 61 -0.24 4.80 -12.11
C PRO A 61 -1.19 5.38 -11.07
N ARG A 62 -1.98 4.53 -10.41
CA ARG A 62 -2.94 4.95 -9.38
C ARG A 62 -2.25 5.52 -8.14
N GLU A 63 -1.19 4.87 -7.65
CA GLU A 63 -0.48 5.35 -6.46
C GLU A 63 0.31 6.62 -6.80
N VAL A 64 0.93 6.69 -7.98
CA VAL A 64 1.61 7.91 -8.43
C VAL A 64 0.66 9.10 -8.54
N ALA A 65 -0.55 8.92 -9.08
CA ALA A 65 -1.55 9.97 -9.10
C ALA A 65 -1.97 10.42 -7.69
N ARG A 66 -2.06 9.48 -6.74
CA ARG A 66 -2.31 9.79 -5.32
C ARG A 66 -1.17 10.63 -4.74
N LEU A 67 0.09 10.26 -4.98
CA LEU A 67 1.27 11.00 -4.54
C LEU A 67 1.35 12.39 -5.18
N ASP A 68 1.04 12.50 -6.47
CA ASP A 68 0.94 13.78 -7.18
C ASP A 68 -0.07 14.71 -6.52
N CYS A 69 -1.23 14.19 -6.09
CA CYS A 69 -2.21 14.98 -5.38
C CYS A 69 -1.72 15.41 -3.98
N LEU A 70 -1.03 14.52 -3.26
CA LEU A 70 -0.45 14.83 -1.94
C LEU A 70 0.62 15.92 -2.01
N MET A 71 1.52 15.86 -3.01
CA MET A 71 2.59 16.86 -3.20
C MET A 71 2.06 18.25 -3.52
N ARG A 72 0.92 18.34 -4.20
CA ARG A 72 0.31 19.61 -4.63
C ARG A 72 -0.52 20.30 -3.54
N GLN A 73 -0.65 19.70 -2.35
CA GLN A 73 -1.50 20.16 -1.24
C GLN A 73 -2.95 20.44 -1.68
N CYS A 74 -3.82 19.41 -1.56
CA CYS A 74 -5.29 19.52 -1.56
C CYS A 74 -5.98 20.11 -2.80
N ALA A 75 -6.39 19.22 -3.72
CA ALA A 75 -7.65 19.35 -4.47
C ALA A 75 -8.21 17.96 -4.87
N CYS A 76 -8.10 16.96 -4.00
CA CYS A 76 -8.71 15.63 -4.20
C CYS A 76 -9.42 15.15 -2.93
N GLN A 77 -10.21 16.02 -2.28
CA GLN A 77 -11.54 15.56 -1.89
C GLN A 77 -12.34 15.53 -3.21
N ASP A 78 -13.25 14.56 -3.41
CA ASP A 78 -14.07 14.36 -4.62
C ASP A 78 -13.57 13.32 -5.65
N ALA A 79 -12.63 12.44 -5.29
CA ALA A 79 -12.32 11.26 -6.12
C ALA A 79 -13.33 10.09 -5.94
N GLU A 80 -14.21 10.15 -4.94
CA GLU A 80 -15.34 9.21 -4.83
C GLU A 80 -16.54 9.65 -5.70
N ASP A 81 -16.68 10.94 -6.04
CA ASP A 81 -17.75 11.41 -6.94
C ASP A 81 -17.40 11.27 -8.43
N PHE A 82 -16.11 11.18 -8.80
CA PHE A 82 -15.73 11.12 -10.22
C PHE A 82 -16.01 9.76 -10.87
N LEU A 83 -16.05 8.67 -10.10
CA LEU A 83 -16.45 7.36 -10.62
C LEU A 83 -17.97 7.23 -10.78
N ASP A 84 -18.76 7.93 -9.98
CA ASP A 84 -20.22 8.01 -10.18
C ASP A 84 -20.60 8.99 -11.30
N LEU A 85 -19.85 10.08 -11.49
CA LEU A 85 -20.13 11.07 -12.55
C LEU A 85 -19.60 10.67 -13.94
N VAL A 86 -18.55 9.85 -14.03
CA VAL A 86 -17.96 9.43 -15.33
C VAL A 86 -18.37 8.03 -15.76
N CYS A 87 -18.83 7.16 -14.85
CA CYS A 87 -19.38 5.85 -15.21
C CYS A 87 -20.91 5.74 -15.06
N GLY A 88 -21.61 6.83 -14.73
CA GLY A 88 -23.06 6.88 -14.56
C GLY A 88 -23.85 7.29 -15.82
N LEU A 89 -23.85 6.45 -16.86
CA LEU A 89 -24.86 6.39 -17.95
C LEU A 89 -24.80 4.94 -18.48
N SER A 90 -25.69 3.97 -18.20
CA SER A 90 -27.17 3.95 -18.22
C SER A 90 -27.79 4.81 -19.31
#